data_AF-A0A951MIF0-F1
#
_entry.id   AF-A0A951MIF0-F1
#
_cell.length_a   1.000
_cell.length_b   1.000
_cell.length_c   1.000
_cell.angle_alpha   90.00
_cell.angle_beta   90.00
_cell.angle_gamma   90.00
#
_symmetry.space_group_name_H-M   'P 1'
#
loop_
_entity.id
_entity.type
_entity.pdbx_description
1 polymer ?
#
loop_
_entity_poly.entity_id
_entity_poly.type
_entity_poly.pdbx_seq_one_letter_code
_entity_poly.pdbx_strand_id
1 'polypeptide(L)'
;MTSARVRRCLLALLAAALLPSAGVAQGVKIAVGDVGLGIGDVPRLDGLRLNFRDRHLERVRGVNVTLWEPYEGARGEVQGLAVGLPLTGARTVEGLAVGAAVAVEDRFTGIGLAPLGFGAGERVRGIALAGLGIGGGGDLEGVMVGGIGLGVGGDIRGVAIGGVGAGGGGDLTGLGVGGVGLGMGGDLTGVAIGGIGVGAGGRVRGLAVGGVGVGVGGGATGVTVGGVGVGSGGELRGLTLAGVGVGAPRLTGLTVSGIGAGAEEARGVVVAPAFFRIEEGGSLSGVSISAFNDIQGRQRGLTIGLLNITEELHGVQVGLLNIAWNKPSWRVLPLVNYHR
;
A
#
# COMPACT_ATOMS: atom_id res chain seq x y z
N MET A 1 -21.05 61.84 -50.82
CA MET A 1 -21.58 60.46 -50.68
C MET A 1 -20.49 59.37 -50.64
N THR A 2 -19.24 59.68 -50.27
CA THR A 2 -18.08 58.78 -50.48
C THR A 2 -17.43 58.26 -49.18
N SER A 3 -17.50 58.95 -48.04
CA SER A 3 -16.83 58.46 -46.81
C SER A 3 -17.59 57.35 -46.06
N ALA A 4 -18.92 57.29 -46.20
CA ALA A 4 -19.74 56.27 -45.52
C ALA A 4 -19.57 54.86 -46.12
N ARG A 5 -19.32 54.76 -47.44
CA ARG A 5 -19.06 53.47 -48.11
C ARG A 5 -17.67 52.93 -47.79
N VAL A 6 -16.66 53.81 -47.69
CA VAL A 6 -15.30 53.44 -47.31
C VAL A 6 -15.24 52.97 -45.87
N ARG A 7 -15.92 53.65 -44.92
CA ARG A 7 -16.03 53.19 -43.53
C ARG A 7 -16.71 51.83 -43.39
N ARG A 8 -17.76 51.56 -44.18
CA ARG A 8 -18.46 50.27 -44.17
C ARG A 8 -17.61 49.15 -44.77
N CYS A 9 -16.80 49.42 -45.80
CA CYS A 9 -15.85 48.45 -46.35
C CYS A 9 -14.71 48.15 -45.36
N LEU A 10 -14.17 49.18 -44.68
CA LEU A 10 -13.12 49.00 -43.66
C LEU A 10 -13.64 48.25 -42.42
N LEU A 11 -14.87 48.51 -41.98
CA LEU A 11 -15.51 47.78 -40.89
C LEU A 11 -15.85 46.32 -41.28
N ALA A 12 -16.21 46.07 -42.55
CA ALA A 12 -16.43 44.71 -43.05
C ALA A 12 -15.11 43.92 -43.19
N LEU A 13 -14.02 44.58 -43.59
CA LEU A 13 -12.67 44.00 -43.63
C LEU A 13 -12.10 43.73 -42.23
N LEU A 14 -12.32 44.63 -41.26
CA LEU A 14 -11.97 44.40 -39.86
C LEU A 14 -12.84 43.30 -39.22
N ALA A 15 -14.13 43.25 -39.53
CA ALA A 15 -15.02 42.19 -39.06
C ALA A 15 -14.65 40.83 -39.68
N ALA A 16 -14.18 40.78 -40.93
CA ALA A 16 -13.66 39.57 -41.56
C ALA A 16 -12.32 39.13 -40.97
N ALA A 17 -11.49 40.07 -40.48
CA ALA A 17 -10.26 39.77 -39.74
C ALA A 17 -10.50 39.37 -38.27
N LEU A 18 -11.69 39.66 -37.74
CA LEU A 18 -12.16 39.30 -36.39
C LEU A 18 -13.13 38.11 -36.37
N LEU A 19 -13.46 37.54 -37.53
CA LEU A 19 -14.07 36.21 -37.58
C LEU A 19 -13.04 35.27 -36.96
N PRO A 20 -13.37 34.50 -35.92
CA PRO A 20 -12.53 33.40 -35.49
C PRO A 20 -12.46 32.48 -36.70
N SER A 21 -11.35 32.51 -37.43
CA SER A 21 -11.00 31.38 -38.25
C SER A 21 -10.98 30.22 -37.28
N ALA A 22 -11.94 29.29 -37.44
CA ALA A 22 -11.78 27.94 -36.96
C ALA A 22 -10.58 27.36 -37.73
N GLY A 23 -9.39 27.83 -37.38
CA GLY A 23 -8.13 27.23 -37.76
C GLY A 23 -8.13 25.89 -37.06
N VAL A 24 -8.66 24.89 -37.76
CA VAL A 24 -8.40 23.50 -37.46
C VAL A 24 -6.89 23.40 -37.40
N ALA A 25 -6.32 23.23 -36.20
CA ALA A 25 -4.89 22.99 -36.07
C ALA A 25 -4.63 21.58 -36.64
N GLN A 26 -4.52 21.52 -37.97
CA GLN A 26 -4.24 20.31 -38.74
C GLN A 26 -2.77 19.95 -38.49
N GLY A 27 -2.54 18.74 -37.97
CA GLY A 27 -1.19 18.21 -37.89
C GLY A 27 -0.58 18.10 -39.29
N VAL A 28 0.67 18.54 -39.43
CA VAL A 28 1.49 18.35 -40.64
C VAL A 28 2.27 17.06 -40.48
N LYS A 29 2.13 16.16 -41.45
CA LYS A 29 2.87 14.89 -41.49
C LYS A 29 3.88 14.92 -42.63
N ILE A 30 5.16 14.97 -42.28
CA ILE A 30 6.31 14.91 -43.18
C ILE A 30 6.84 13.47 -43.11
N ALA A 31 6.21 12.57 -43.87
CA ALA A 31 6.48 11.13 -43.77
C ALA A 31 6.31 10.42 -45.12
N VAL A 32 7.01 9.28 -45.27
CA VAL A 32 6.70 8.29 -46.31
C VAL A 32 5.84 7.22 -45.66
N GLY A 33 4.54 7.21 -45.98
CA GLY A 33 3.56 6.42 -45.23
C GLY A 33 3.42 6.92 -43.79
N ASP A 34 3.60 6.04 -42.81
CA ASP A 34 3.62 6.41 -41.39
C ASP A 34 5.01 6.80 -40.87
N VAL A 35 6.07 6.57 -41.65
CA VAL A 35 7.44 6.75 -41.18
C VAL A 35 7.93 8.17 -41.42
N GLY A 36 8.16 8.94 -40.34
CA GLY A 36 8.70 10.30 -40.47
C GLY A 36 8.46 11.22 -39.27
N LEU A 37 8.22 12.50 -39.58
CA LEU A 37 8.02 13.59 -38.62
C LEU A 37 6.56 14.06 -38.66
N GLY A 38 5.92 14.16 -37.51
CA GLY A 38 4.58 14.75 -37.34
C GLY A 38 4.65 16.01 -36.48
N ILE A 39 4.04 17.10 -36.91
CA ILE A 39 3.92 18.35 -36.14
C ILE A 39 2.43 18.67 -35.96
N GLY A 40 1.95 18.74 -34.73
CA GLY A 40 0.54 18.92 -34.39
C GLY A 40 -0.21 17.59 -34.24
N ASP A 41 -1.54 17.64 -34.42
CA ASP A 41 -2.46 16.54 -34.10
C ASP A 41 -2.47 15.45 -35.20
N VAL A 42 -1.33 14.80 -35.41
CA VAL A 42 -1.17 13.67 -36.36
C VAL A 42 -1.63 12.37 -35.66
N PRO A 43 -2.65 11.63 -36.16
CA PRO A 43 -3.21 10.47 -35.45
C PRO A 43 -2.28 9.26 -35.36
N ARG A 44 -1.57 8.97 -36.47
CA ARG A 44 -0.66 7.82 -36.60
C ARG A 44 0.70 8.23 -37.13
N LEU A 45 1.76 7.84 -36.43
CA LEU A 45 3.14 8.09 -36.85
C LEU A 45 4.10 7.04 -36.29
N ASP A 46 5.03 6.60 -37.13
CA ASP A 46 6.23 5.86 -36.74
C ASP A 46 7.44 6.81 -36.88
N GLY A 47 7.98 7.32 -35.78
CA GLY A 47 9.05 8.31 -35.82
C GLY A 47 8.91 9.39 -34.73
N LEU A 48 9.10 10.66 -35.10
CA LEU A 48 9.07 11.78 -34.16
C LEU A 48 7.79 12.58 -34.31
N ARG A 49 6.97 12.65 -33.26
CA ARG A 49 5.76 13.47 -33.20
C ARG A 49 5.96 14.59 -32.18
N LEU A 50 5.76 15.83 -32.63
CA LEU A 50 5.76 17.03 -31.80
C LEU A 50 4.34 17.59 -31.80
N ASN A 51 3.70 17.66 -30.65
CA ASN A 51 2.36 18.21 -30.55
C ASN A 51 2.28 19.26 -29.44
N PHE A 52 1.51 20.31 -29.69
CA PHE A 52 1.20 21.28 -28.64
C PHE A 52 0.20 20.68 -27.65
N ARG A 53 -0.89 20.10 -28.14
CA ARG A 53 -1.96 19.55 -27.31
C ARG A 53 -2.73 18.46 -28.04
N ASP A 54 -2.84 17.27 -27.44
CA ASP A 54 -3.43 16.08 -28.07
C ASP A 54 -4.96 16.11 -28.10
N ARG A 55 -5.56 15.72 -29.23
CA ARG A 55 -7.02 15.50 -29.38
C ARG A 55 -7.36 14.17 -30.05
N HIS A 56 -6.59 13.78 -31.08
CA HIS A 56 -6.89 12.61 -31.91
C HIS A 56 -5.71 11.65 -32.02
N LEU A 57 -4.89 11.54 -30.97
CA LEU A 57 -3.83 10.54 -30.93
C LEU A 57 -4.45 9.13 -31.03
N GLU A 58 -3.99 8.34 -32.00
CA GLU A 58 -4.33 6.92 -32.13
C GLU A 58 -3.12 6.04 -31.82
N ARG A 59 -1.99 6.29 -32.49
CA ARG A 59 -0.76 5.51 -32.26
C ARG A 59 0.51 6.26 -32.64
N VAL A 60 1.50 6.24 -31.76
CA VAL A 60 2.87 6.64 -32.07
C VAL A 60 3.83 5.50 -31.74
N ARG A 61 4.66 5.09 -32.70
CA ARG A 61 5.82 4.23 -32.44
C ARG A 61 7.10 5.05 -32.64
N GLY A 62 7.79 5.39 -31.56
CA GLY A 62 8.96 6.27 -31.59
C GLY A 62 8.94 7.29 -30.47
N VAL A 63 9.04 8.58 -30.81
CA VAL A 63 9.10 9.68 -29.84
C VAL A 63 7.85 10.55 -29.98
N ASN A 64 7.07 10.69 -28.91
CA ASN A 64 5.94 11.59 -28.81
C ASN A 64 6.22 12.69 -27.79
N VAL A 65 6.29 13.95 -28.24
CA VAL A 65 6.47 15.13 -27.38
C VAL A 65 5.18 15.92 -27.35
N THR A 66 4.59 16.10 -26.17
CA THR A 66 3.38 16.92 -25.98
C THR A 66 3.70 18.12 -25.07
N LEU A 67 3.41 19.34 -25.53
CA LEU A 67 3.72 20.60 -24.84
C LEU A 67 2.57 21.15 -23.97
N TRP A 68 1.48 20.41 -23.83
CA TRP A 68 0.34 20.77 -22.99
C TRP A 68 -0.54 19.55 -22.71
N GLU A 69 -1.33 19.63 -21.64
CA GLU A 69 -2.29 18.61 -21.25
C GLU A 69 -3.28 18.27 -22.40
N PRO A 70 -3.46 16.99 -22.77
CA PRO A 70 -4.44 16.57 -23.79
C PRO A 70 -5.85 17.14 -23.57
N TYR A 71 -6.65 17.26 -24.63
CA TYR A 71 -8.09 17.54 -24.50
C TYR A 71 -8.83 16.23 -24.18
N GLU A 72 -9.71 16.25 -23.16
CA GLU A 72 -10.63 15.16 -22.76
C GLU A 72 -10.12 13.71 -22.91
N GLY A 73 -9.56 13.14 -21.84
CA GLY A 73 -9.14 11.72 -21.77
C GLY A 73 -8.05 11.40 -22.80
N ALA A 74 -6.85 11.04 -22.35
CA ALA A 74 -5.77 10.78 -23.31
C ALA A 74 -6.12 9.56 -24.16
N ARG A 75 -6.40 9.76 -25.47
CA ARG A 75 -6.70 8.68 -26.41
C ARG A 75 -5.43 8.21 -27.12
N GLY A 76 -5.40 6.94 -27.52
CA GLY A 76 -4.33 6.36 -28.33
C GLY A 76 -3.12 5.82 -27.55
N GLU A 77 -2.16 5.29 -28.29
CA GLU A 77 -1.07 4.46 -27.75
C GLU A 77 0.29 5.07 -28.09
N VAL A 78 1.20 5.11 -27.12
CA VAL A 78 2.59 5.50 -27.36
C VAL A 78 3.50 4.31 -27.06
N GLN A 79 4.21 3.83 -28.07
CA GLN A 79 5.24 2.79 -27.96
C GLN A 79 6.61 3.44 -28.21
N GLY A 80 7.42 3.60 -27.17
CA GLY A 80 8.73 4.25 -27.24
C GLY A 80 8.91 5.31 -26.16
N LEU A 81 9.21 6.55 -26.56
CA LEU A 81 9.47 7.67 -25.65
C LEU A 81 8.30 8.67 -25.67
N ALA A 82 7.66 8.86 -24.52
CA ALA A 82 6.66 9.90 -24.27
C ALA A 82 7.28 11.04 -23.45
N VAL A 83 7.30 12.26 -23.99
CA VAL A 83 7.82 13.46 -23.33
C VAL A 83 6.70 14.47 -23.13
N GLY A 84 6.59 15.02 -21.92
CA GLY A 84 5.52 15.95 -21.54
C GLY A 84 6.03 17.21 -20.87
N LEU A 85 5.62 18.36 -21.38
CA LEU A 85 5.94 19.66 -20.80
C LEU A 85 4.64 20.49 -20.66
N PRO A 86 3.98 20.56 -19.50
CA PRO A 86 4.35 19.92 -18.23
C PRO A 86 3.90 18.45 -18.13
N LEU A 87 2.88 18.03 -18.88
CA LEU A 87 2.23 16.73 -18.74
C LEU A 87 2.38 15.91 -20.02
N THR A 88 2.70 14.62 -19.89
CA THR A 88 2.51 13.65 -20.97
C THR A 88 1.40 12.67 -20.61
N GLY A 89 0.62 12.27 -21.59
CA GLY A 89 -0.42 11.28 -21.40
C GLY A 89 -0.86 10.63 -22.70
N ALA A 90 -1.26 9.37 -22.59
CA ALA A 90 -1.89 8.57 -23.63
C ALA A 90 -2.79 7.55 -22.95
N ARG A 91 -3.62 6.84 -23.71
CA ARG A 91 -4.43 5.76 -23.15
C ARG A 91 -3.54 4.64 -22.64
N THR A 92 -2.56 4.27 -23.47
CA THR A 92 -1.50 3.34 -23.09
C THR A 92 -0.14 3.90 -23.45
N VAL A 93 0.83 3.63 -22.58
CA VAL A 93 2.23 3.96 -22.83
C VAL A 93 3.08 2.74 -22.56
N GLU A 94 3.84 2.32 -23.56
CA GLU A 94 4.81 1.24 -23.49
C GLU A 94 6.21 1.78 -23.81
N GLY A 95 7.09 1.84 -22.82
CA GLY A 95 8.46 2.36 -22.96
C GLY A 95 8.84 3.39 -21.88
N LEU A 96 9.44 4.50 -22.29
CA LEU A 96 9.91 5.56 -21.39
C LEU A 96 8.92 6.73 -21.37
N ALA A 97 8.45 7.13 -20.19
CA ALA A 97 7.65 8.33 -20.01
C ALA A 97 8.37 9.35 -19.11
N VAL A 98 8.58 10.57 -19.61
CA VAL A 98 9.23 11.64 -18.86
C VAL A 98 8.43 12.92 -19.01
N GLY A 99 8.06 13.53 -17.88
CA GLY A 99 7.42 14.83 -17.88
C GLY A 99 7.47 15.44 -16.50
N ALA A 100 7.02 16.69 -16.34
CA ALA A 100 6.80 17.22 -15.00
C ALA A 100 5.76 16.35 -14.28
N ALA A 101 4.71 15.92 -14.99
CA ALA A 101 3.81 14.85 -14.58
C ALA A 101 3.58 13.84 -15.72
N VAL A 102 3.18 12.62 -15.37
CA VAL A 102 2.77 11.57 -16.31
C VAL A 102 1.37 11.11 -15.93
N ALA A 103 0.42 11.14 -16.87
CA ALA A 103 -0.95 10.68 -16.67
C ALA A 103 -1.34 9.73 -17.80
N VAL A 104 -1.50 8.45 -17.48
CA VAL A 104 -1.90 7.41 -18.44
C VAL A 104 -3.33 6.97 -18.13
N GLU A 105 -4.20 6.92 -19.13
CA GLU A 105 -5.62 6.58 -18.87
C GLU A 105 -5.75 5.14 -18.35
N ASP A 106 -5.17 4.16 -19.06
CA ASP A 106 -5.35 2.75 -18.75
C ASP A 106 -4.05 2.15 -18.20
N ARG A 107 -3.08 1.94 -19.08
CA ARG A 107 -1.91 1.08 -18.80
C ARG A 107 -0.60 1.74 -19.15
N PHE A 108 0.26 1.80 -18.14
CA PHE A 108 1.68 2.09 -18.32
C PHE A 108 2.50 0.80 -18.23
N THR A 109 3.47 0.61 -19.14
CA THR A 109 4.47 -0.46 -19.07
C THR A 109 5.84 0.07 -19.45
N GLY A 110 6.78 0.14 -18.50
CA GLY A 110 8.16 0.55 -18.77
C GLY A 110 8.78 1.39 -17.66
N ILE A 111 9.43 2.50 -17.99
CA ILE A 111 10.14 3.39 -17.04
C ILE A 111 9.53 4.79 -17.06
N GLY A 112 9.02 5.25 -15.93
CA GLY A 112 8.36 6.54 -15.77
C GLY A 112 9.09 7.46 -14.80
N LEU A 113 9.35 8.70 -15.20
CA LEU A 113 9.90 9.74 -14.35
C LEU A 113 9.00 10.98 -14.36
N ALA A 114 8.42 11.29 -13.20
CA ALA A 114 7.41 12.33 -13.08
C ALA A 114 7.52 13.12 -11.76
N PRO A 115 8.38 14.16 -11.69
CA PRO A 115 8.66 14.89 -10.44
C PRO A 115 7.42 15.44 -9.72
N LEU A 116 6.37 15.85 -10.44
CA LEU A 116 5.12 16.36 -9.87
C LEU A 116 4.06 15.27 -9.66
N GLY A 117 4.19 14.08 -10.24
CA GLY A 117 3.23 13.00 -10.02
C GLY A 117 3.08 12.04 -11.19
N PHE A 118 2.82 10.78 -10.86
CA PHE A 118 2.58 9.71 -11.82
C PHE A 118 1.19 9.11 -11.58
N GLY A 119 0.33 9.10 -12.61
CA GLY A 119 -1.02 8.57 -12.57
C GLY A 119 -1.25 7.50 -13.64
N ALA A 120 -1.90 6.38 -13.27
CA ALA A 120 -2.48 5.45 -14.25
C ALA A 120 -3.84 4.90 -13.81
N GLY A 121 -4.85 4.87 -14.68
CA GLY A 121 -6.20 4.44 -14.29
C GLY A 121 -6.31 2.95 -13.96
N GLU A 122 -5.67 2.06 -14.72
CA GLU A 122 -5.80 0.62 -14.51
C GLU A 122 -4.54 -0.07 -14.00
N ARG A 123 -3.39 0.13 -14.65
CA ARG A 123 -2.18 -0.63 -14.30
C ARG A 123 -0.90 0.09 -14.62
N VAL A 124 0.04 0.05 -13.68
CA VAL A 124 1.43 0.46 -13.89
C VAL A 124 2.31 -0.77 -13.78
N ARG A 125 3.08 -1.07 -14.82
CA ARG A 125 4.06 -2.16 -14.83
C ARG A 125 5.47 -1.63 -15.12
N GLY A 126 6.45 -1.98 -14.32
CA GLY A 126 7.85 -1.59 -14.51
C GLY A 126 8.37 -0.69 -13.40
N ILE A 127 9.05 0.40 -13.75
CA ILE A 127 9.67 1.33 -12.80
C ILE A 127 8.98 2.68 -12.89
N ALA A 128 8.43 3.21 -11.80
CA ALA A 128 7.91 4.58 -11.75
C ALA A 128 8.49 5.35 -10.58
N LEU A 129 9.02 6.54 -10.86
CA LEU A 129 9.60 7.46 -9.89
C LEU A 129 8.82 8.78 -9.95
N ALA A 130 8.20 9.16 -8.85
CA ALA A 130 7.44 10.40 -8.75
C ALA A 130 7.82 11.22 -7.51
N GLY A 131 8.05 12.52 -7.69
CA GLY A 131 8.49 13.39 -6.59
C GLY A 131 7.38 13.70 -5.59
N LEU A 132 6.14 13.93 -6.06
CA LEU A 132 4.98 14.02 -5.15
C LEU A 132 4.43 12.64 -4.86
N GLY A 133 3.96 11.90 -5.86
CA GLY A 133 3.41 10.58 -5.60
C GLY A 133 2.98 9.80 -6.82
N ILE A 134 2.71 8.52 -6.59
CA ILE A 134 2.21 7.58 -7.58
C ILE A 134 0.77 7.24 -7.20
N GLY A 135 -0.16 7.58 -8.07
CA GLY A 135 -1.58 7.27 -7.94
C GLY A 135 -2.03 6.29 -9.01
N GLY A 136 -2.88 5.34 -8.67
CA GLY A 136 -3.47 4.47 -9.68
C GLY A 136 -4.82 3.87 -9.31
N GLY A 137 -5.71 3.73 -10.27
CA GLY A 137 -7.04 3.16 -10.01
C GLY A 137 -7.00 1.63 -9.84
N GLY A 138 -6.03 0.93 -10.42
CA GLY A 138 -5.85 -0.51 -10.29
C GLY A 138 -4.49 -0.92 -9.75
N ASP A 139 -3.75 -1.77 -10.47
CA ASP A 139 -2.59 -2.49 -9.94
C ASP A 139 -1.24 -1.79 -10.22
N LEU A 140 -0.30 -1.93 -9.30
CA LEU A 140 1.13 -1.64 -9.51
C LEU A 140 1.94 -2.94 -9.53
N GLU A 141 2.77 -3.13 -10.55
CA GLU A 141 3.69 -4.25 -10.66
C GLU A 141 5.11 -3.75 -10.98
N GLY A 142 6.07 -3.98 -10.10
CA GLY A 142 7.48 -3.61 -10.30
C GLY A 142 8.03 -2.73 -9.18
N VAL A 143 8.72 -1.63 -9.51
CA VAL A 143 9.38 -0.74 -8.55
C VAL A 143 8.78 0.66 -8.60
N MET A 144 8.15 1.07 -7.51
CA MET A 144 7.37 2.29 -7.43
C MET A 144 7.86 3.13 -6.25
N VAL A 145 8.32 4.35 -6.53
CA VAL A 145 8.82 5.27 -5.50
C VAL A 145 8.11 6.61 -5.63
N GLY A 146 7.29 6.94 -4.63
CA GLY A 146 6.59 8.22 -4.48
C GLY A 146 7.20 9.04 -3.35
N GLY A 147 7.61 10.29 -3.61
CA GLY A 147 8.30 11.12 -2.63
C GLY A 147 7.44 11.52 -1.42
N ILE A 148 6.16 11.83 -1.60
CA ILE A 148 5.18 11.98 -0.51
C ILE A 148 4.41 10.69 -0.30
N GLY A 149 3.90 10.06 -1.35
CA GLY A 149 3.13 8.84 -1.14
C GLY A 149 2.84 8.02 -2.39
N LEU A 150 2.35 6.82 -2.13
CA LEU A 150 1.91 5.87 -3.13
C LEU A 150 0.53 5.37 -2.72
N GLY A 151 -0.46 5.50 -3.60
CA GLY A 151 -1.84 5.13 -3.31
C GLY A 151 -2.50 4.49 -4.52
N VAL A 152 -2.97 3.25 -4.38
CA VAL A 152 -3.67 2.56 -5.47
C VAL A 152 -4.96 1.88 -5.06
N GLY A 153 -5.89 1.76 -5.99
CA GLY A 153 -7.16 1.06 -5.78
C GLY A 153 -7.04 -0.46 -5.76
N GLY A 154 -6.04 -1.02 -6.44
CA GLY A 154 -5.85 -2.47 -6.58
C GLY A 154 -4.65 -3.00 -5.79
N ASP A 155 -3.97 -3.98 -6.40
CA ASP A 155 -2.86 -4.71 -5.79
C ASP A 155 -1.51 -4.03 -6.04
N ILE A 156 -0.56 -4.28 -5.13
CA ILE A 156 0.85 -3.91 -5.28
C ILE A 156 1.69 -5.19 -5.35
N ARG A 157 2.40 -5.40 -6.45
CA ARG A 157 3.33 -6.54 -6.64
C ARG A 157 4.74 -6.03 -6.90
N GLY A 158 5.67 -6.26 -5.97
CA GLY A 158 7.07 -5.81 -6.10
C GLY A 158 7.49 -4.86 -4.98
N VAL A 159 8.11 -3.72 -5.31
CA VAL A 159 8.62 -2.72 -4.37
C VAL A 159 7.77 -1.47 -4.44
N ALA A 160 7.18 -1.06 -3.31
CA ALA A 160 6.43 0.18 -3.16
C ALA A 160 6.98 0.99 -1.99
N ILE A 161 7.45 2.20 -2.29
CA ILE A 161 8.02 3.12 -1.30
C ILE A 161 7.27 4.45 -1.39
N GLY A 162 6.64 4.85 -0.28
CA GLY A 162 6.01 6.15 -0.11
C GLY A 162 6.66 6.92 1.03
N GLY A 163 7.11 8.16 0.79
CA GLY A 163 7.85 8.92 1.79
C GLY A 163 7.07 9.22 3.07
N VAL A 164 5.79 9.57 2.97
CA VAL A 164 4.84 9.68 4.09
C VAL A 164 4.02 8.40 4.20
N GLY A 165 3.51 7.84 3.10
CA GLY A 165 2.71 6.63 3.19
C GLY A 165 2.59 5.85 1.90
N ALA A 166 2.40 4.55 2.04
CA ALA A 166 2.09 3.65 0.94
C ALA A 166 0.80 2.88 1.26
N GLY A 167 -0.13 2.84 0.31
CA GLY A 167 -1.40 2.15 0.53
C GLY A 167 -2.05 1.62 -0.73
N GLY A 168 -2.85 0.59 -0.55
CA GLY A 168 -3.55 -0.14 -1.60
C GLY A 168 -4.93 -0.59 -1.14
N GLY A 169 -5.90 -0.60 -2.04
CA GLY A 169 -7.22 -1.17 -1.79
C GLY A 169 -7.22 -2.71 -1.78
N GLY A 170 -6.27 -3.33 -2.48
CA GLY A 170 -6.11 -4.78 -2.58
C GLY A 170 -4.97 -5.32 -1.72
N ASP A 171 -4.26 -6.31 -2.28
CA ASP A 171 -3.16 -7.03 -1.63
C ASP A 171 -1.82 -6.37 -1.93
N LEU A 172 -0.85 -6.50 -1.02
CA LEU A 172 0.57 -6.26 -1.33
C LEU A 172 1.35 -7.57 -1.28
N THR A 173 2.11 -7.84 -2.35
CA THR A 173 3.07 -8.94 -2.45
C THR A 173 4.45 -8.40 -2.78
N GLY A 174 5.38 -8.44 -1.83
CA GLY A 174 6.76 -7.95 -2.00
C GLY A 174 7.24 -7.08 -0.84
N LEU A 175 7.85 -5.94 -1.15
CA LEU A 175 8.35 -4.96 -0.19
C LEU A 175 7.48 -3.70 -0.22
N GLY A 176 6.91 -3.35 0.93
CA GLY A 176 6.19 -2.11 1.15
C GLY A 176 6.85 -1.26 2.24
N VAL A 177 7.10 0.01 1.96
CA VAL A 177 7.63 0.97 2.93
C VAL A 177 6.81 2.26 2.90
N GLY A 178 6.27 2.64 4.05
CA GLY A 178 5.63 3.94 4.25
C GLY A 178 6.28 4.69 5.41
N GLY A 179 6.76 5.91 5.19
CA GLY A 179 7.52 6.62 6.23
C GLY A 179 6.72 6.95 7.49
N VAL A 180 5.42 7.20 7.38
CA VAL A 180 4.46 7.30 8.49
C VAL A 180 3.66 6.02 8.61
N GLY A 181 3.13 5.47 7.51
CA GLY A 181 2.35 4.25 7.60
C GLY A 181 2.22 3.50 6.29
N LEU A 182 2.00 2.19 6.44
CA LEU A 182 1.65 1.32 5.33
C LEU A 182 0.30 0.67 5.59
N GLY A 183 -0.64 0.81 4.66
CA GLY A 183 -2.01 0.32 4.82
C GLY A 183 -2.51 -0.42 3.59
N MET A 184 -2.92 -1.68 3.74
CA MET A 184 -3.58 -2.45 2.68
C MET A 184 -4.98 -2.86 3.09
N GLY A 185 -5.94 -2.76 2.15
CA GLY A 185 -7.28 -3.29 2.33
C GLY A 185 -7.31 -4.82 2.43
N GLY A 186 -6.41 -5.50 1.72
CA GLY A 186 -6.30 -6.95 1.64
C GLY A 186 -5.17 -7.58 2.47
N ASP A 187 -4.58 -8.64 1.92
CA ASP A 187 -3.46 -9.41 2.48
C ASP A 187 -2.12 -8.67 2.24
N LEU A 188 -1.20 -8.76 3.20
CA LEU A 188 0.20 -8.34 3.11
C LEU A 188 1.11 -9.58 3.07
N THR A 189 1.80 -9.83 1.96
CA THR A 189 2.75 -10.94 1.83
C THR A 189 4.15 -10.42 1.49
N GLY A 190 5.13 -10.64 2.37
CA GLY A 190 6.52 -10.20 2.18
C GLY A 190 7.03 -9.36 3.35
N VAL A 191 7.55 -8.16 3.05
CA VAL A 191 8.10 -7.22 4.05
C VAL A 191 7.30 -5.92 4.03
N ALA A 192 6.75 -5.55 5.17
CA ALA A 192 5.97 -4.34 5.37
C ALA A 192 6.58 -3.50 6.50
N ILE A 193 6.96 -2.25 6.20
CA ILE A 193 7.56 -1.34 7.17
C ILE A 193 6.76 -0.03 7.16
N GLY A 194 6.27 0.35 8.34
CA GLY A 194 5.58 1.62 8.57
C GLY A 194 6.21 2.37 9.74
N GLY A 195 6.53 3.65 9.57
CA GLY A 195 7.19 4.42 10.64
C GLY A 195 6.37 4.52 11.92
N ILE A 196 5.06 4.79 11.83
CA ILE A 196 4.10 4.70 12.94
C ILE A 196 3.43 3.32 12.93
N GLY A 197 2.97 2.83 11.78
CA GLY A 197 2.29 1.54 11.80
C GLY A 197 2.09 0.87 10.45
N VAL A 198 1.82 -0.43 10.55
CA VAL A 198 1.42 -1.29 9.44
C VAL A 198 0.01 -1.79 9.70
N GLY A 199 -0.88 -1.60 8.72
CA GLY A 199 -2.26 -2.06 8.75
C GLY A 199 -2.56 -2.98 7.57
N ALA A 200 -3.21 -4.11 7.83
CA ALA A 200 -3.83 -4.95 6.81
C ALA A 200 -5.26 -5.31 7.22
N GLY A 201 -6.22 -5.15 6.30
CA GLY A 201 -7.58 -5.66 6.50
C GLY A 201 -7.65 -7.19 6.48
N GLY A 202 -6.80 -7.83 5.67
CA GLY A 202 -6.67 -9.28 5.57
C GLY A 202 -5.61 -9.86 6.51
N ARG A 203 -4.77 -10.75 5.98
CA ARG A 203 -3.69 -11.45 6.69
C ARG A 203 -2.34 -10.87 6.37
N VAL A 204 -1.43 -10.93 7.34
CA VAL A 204 -0.01 -10.64 7.14
C VAL A 204 0.77 -11.95 7.05
N ARG A 205 1.64 -12.11 6.05
CA ARG A 205 2.58 -13.22 5.92
C ARG A 205 3.98 -12.71 5.64
N GLY A 206 4.91 -12.97 6.55
CA GLY A 206 6.31 -12.51 6.44
C GLY A 206 6.69 -11.58 7.58
N LEU A 207 7.26 -10.42 7.27
CA LEU A 207 7.73 -9.44 8.24
C LEU A 207 6.84 -8.19 8.21
N ALA A 208 6.29 -7.80 9.36
CA ALA A 208 5.62 -6.52 9.54
C ALA A 208 6.21 -5.76 10.73
N VAL A 209 6.65 -4.53 10.48
CA VAL A 209 7.27 -3.65 11.49
C VAL A 209 6.56 -2.30 11.49
N GLY A 210 5.96 -1.96 12.63
CA GLY A 210 5.34 -0.66 12.89
C GLY A 210 5.98 0.02 14.10
N GLY A 211 6.41 1.27 13.97
CA GLY A 211 7.09 1.96 15.09
C GLY A 211 6.21 2.17 16.32
N VAL A 212 4.90 2.32 16.16
CA VAL A 212 3.91 2.29 17.25
C VAL A 212 3.17 0.96 17.25
N GLY A 213 2.71 0.46 16.10
CA GLY A 213 2.03 -0.83 16.11
C GLY A 213 1.74 -1.47 14.78
N VAL A 214 1.34 -2.73 14.86
CA VAL A 214 0.88 -3.54 13.73
C VAL A 214 -0.54 -3.99 14.02
N GLY A 215 -1.46 -3.66 13.11
CA GLY A 215 -2.87 -4.04 13.19
C GLY A 215 -3.26 -4.94 12.02
N VAL A 216 -3.83 -6.10 12.31
CA VAL A 216 -4.22 -7.09 11.29
C VAL A 216 -5.67 -7.50 11.49
N GLY A 217 -6.53 -7.27 10.51
CA GLY A 217 -7.95 -7.65 10.60
C GLY A 217 -8.14 -9.17 10.66
N GLY A 218 -7.37 -9.91 9.86
CA GLY A 218 -7.25 -11.36 9.93
C GLY A 218 -6.16 -11.81 10.90
N GLY A 219 -5.27 -12.71 10.46
CA GLY A 219 -4.13 -13.24 11.22
C GLY A 219 -2.78 -12.84 10.64
N ALA A 220 -1.72 -12.92 11.45
CA ALA A 220 -0.35 -12.74 11.00
C ALA A 220 0.44 -14.05 11.12
N THR A 221 1.24 -14.40 10.11
CA THR A 221 2.18 -15.52 10.13
C THR A 221 3.58 -15.03 9.79
N GLY A 222 4.55 -15.19 10.69
CA GLY A 222 5.93 -14.78 10.50
C GLY A 222 6.47 -13.98 11.68
N VAL A 223 6.98 -12.78 11.41
CA VAL A 223 7.54 -11.87 12.41
C VAL A 223 6.73 -10.57 12.42
N THR A 224 6.16 -10.23 13.58
CA THR A 224 5.41 -8.98 13.79
C THR A 224 6.05 -8.18 14.91
N VAL A 225 6.35 -6.91 14.66
CA VAL A 225 7.01 -6.02 15.61
C VAL A 225 6.26 -4.70 15.69
N GLY A 226 5.72 -4.38 16.87
CA GLY A 226 5.09 -3.11 17.18
C GLY A 226 5.79 -2.41 18.34
N GLY A 227 6.15 -1.13 18.21
CA GLY A 227 6.82 -0.45 19.33
C GLY A 227 5.97 -0.30 20.58
N VAL A 228 4.64 -0.21 20.45
CA VAL A 228 3.67 -0.19 21.55
C VAL A 228 2.83 -1.47 21.50
N GLY A 229 2.16 -1.75 20.38
CA GLY A 229 1.17 -2.83 20.33
C GLY A 229 1.18 -3.65 19.05
N VAL A 230 0.86 -4.93 19.19
CA VAL A 230 0.48 -5.80 18.06
C VAL A 230 -0.91 -6.36 18.32
N GLY A 231 -1.83 -6.10 17.39
CA GLY A 231 -3.21 -6.54 17.47
C GLY A 231 -3.64 -7.32 16.23
N SER A 232 -4.36 -8.42 16.43
CA SER A 232 -4.92 -9.22 15.34
C SER A 232 -6.34 -9.68 15.66
N GLY A 233 -7.23 -9.61 14.66
CA GLY A 233 -8.57 -10.20 14.75
C GLY A 233 -8.60 -11.73 14.58
N GLY A 234 -7.44 -12.37 14.44
CA GLY A 234 -7.28 -13.79 14.16
C GLY A 234 -6.09 -14.40 14.89
N GLU A 235 -5.29 -15.20 14.18
CA GLU A 235 -4.13 -15.87 14.78
C GLU A 235 -2.85 -15.08 14.53
N LEU A 236 -2.07 -14.82 15.59
CA LEU A 236 -0.67 -14.41 15.51
C LEU A 236 0.21 -15.64 15.63
N ARG A 237 0.80 -16.08 14.52
CA ARG A 237 1.64 -17.26 14.42
C ARG A 237 3.09 -16.91 14.10
N GLY A 238 4.04 -17.33 14.94
CA GLY A 238 5.48 -17.12 14.73
C GLY A 238 6.10 -16.32 15.88
N LEU A 239 6.80 -15.24 15.56
CA LEU A 239 7.43 -14.34 16.53
C LEU A 239 6.63 -13.02 16.57
N THR A 240 6.09 -12.69 17.74
CA THR A 240 5.40 -11.42 17.98
C THR A 240 6.14 -10.64 19.06
N LEU A 241 6.53 -9.40 18.76
CA LEU A 241 7.19 -8.48 19.69
C LEU A 241 6.38 -7.19 19.83
N ALA A 242 6.06 -6.81 21.07
CA ALA A 242 5.43 -5.52 21.35
C ALA A 242 6.02 -4.82 22.59
N GLY A 243 6.16 -3.50 22.56
CA GLY A 243 6.67 -2.77 23.74
C GLY A 243 5.70 -2.70 24.91
N VAL A 244 4.39 -2.80 24.68
CA VAL A 244 3.35 -2.74 25.72
C VAL A 244 2.48 -3.99 25.69
N GLY A 245 1.78 -4.23 24.58
CA GLY A 245 0.67 -5.19 24.55
C GLY A 245 0.59 -6.03 23.30
N VAL A 246 0.25 -7.31 23.46
CA VAL A 246 -0.14 -8.19 22.35
C VAL A 246 -1.54 -8.73 22.59
N GLY A 247 -2.42 -8.64 21.60
CA GLY A 247 -3.78 -9.16 21.68
C GLY A 247 -4.20 -9.86 20.39
N ALA A 248 -4.66 -11.10 20.51
CA ALA A 248 -5.26 -11.84 19.41
C ALA A 248 -6.07 -13.04 19.92
N PRO A 249 -7.14 -13.46 19.24
CA PRO A 249 -7.86 -14.68 19.59
C PRO A 249 -6.93 -15.90 19.76
N ARG A 250 -5.94 -16.05 18.88
CA ARG A 250 -5.00 -17.18 18.93
C ARG A 250 -3.56 -16.70 18.87
N LEU A 251 -2.72 -17.11 19.82
CA LEU A 251 -1.28 -16.89 19.85
C LEU A 251 -0.56 -18.23 19.65
N THR A 252 0.21 -18.38 18.57
CA THR A 252 0.96 -19.61 18.28
C THR A 252 2.44 -19.31 18.05
N GLY A 253 3.34 -19.75 18.93
CA GLY A 253 4.78 -19.54 18.79
C GLY A 253 5.39 -18.78 19.97
N LEU A 254 6.18 -17.74 19.69
CA LEU A 254 6.82 -16.90 20.72
C LEU A 254 6.20 -15.50 20.70
N THR A 255 5.59 -15.12 21.81
CA THR A 255 5.06 -13.78 22.06
C THR A 255 5.83 -13.13 23.17
N VAL A 256 6.41 -11.95 22.92
CA VAL A 256 7.06 -11.13 23.94
C VAL A 256 6.40 -9.76 23.93
N SER A 257 5.85 -9.35 25.08
CA SER A 257 5.33 -8.01 25.29
C SER A 257 5.99 -7.36 26.51
N GLY A 258 6.08 -6.03 26.53
CA GLY A 258 6.69 -5.32 27.66
C GLY A 258 5.81 -5.23 28.90
N ILE A 259 4.48 -5.28 28.76
CA ILE A 259 3.54 -5.23 29.88
C ILE A 259 2.64 -6.47 29.89
N GLY A 260 1.80 -6.64 28.86
CA GLY A 260 0.75 -7.65 28.91
C GLY A 260 0.43 -8.35 27.60
N ALA A 261 -0.20 -9.51 27.68
CA ALA A 261 -0.74 -10.22 26.53
C ALA A 261 -2.10 -10.86 26.84
N GLY A 262 -2.96 -10.98 25.82
CA GLY A 262 -4.30 -11.56 25.94
C GLY A 262 -4.65 -12.43 24.73
N ALA A 263 -5.30 -13.57 24.99
CA ALA A 263 -5.80 -14.48 23.95
C ALA A 263 -6.95 -15.38 24.43
N GLU A 264 -7.63 -16.06 23.51
CA GLU A 264 -8.52 -17.18 23.84
C GLU A 264 -7.74 -18.50 23.82
N GLU A 265 -6.85 -18.69 22.84
CA GLU A 265 -5.92 -19.81 22.80
C GLU A 265 -4.48 -19.32 22.69
N ALA A 266 -3.60 -19.82 23.56
CA ALA A 266 -2.16 -19.63 23.43
C ALA A 266 -1.43 -20.98 23.36
N ARG A 267 -0.64 -21.18 22.31
CA ARG A 267 0.18 -22.38 22.08
C ARG A 267 1.63 -21.97 21.85
N GLY A 268 2.51 -22.22 22.82
CA GLY A 268 3.92 -21.87 22.73
C GLY A 268 4.44 -21.13 23.96
N VAL A 269 5.25 -20.10 23.77
CA VAL A 269 5.88 -19.33 24.85
C VAL A 269 5.35 -17.91 24.83
N VAL A 270 4.80 -17.47 25.97
CA VAL A 270 4.38 -16.09 26.18
C VAL A 270 5.20 -15.49 27.31
N VAL A 271 5.82 -14.34 27.04
CA VAL A 271 6.55 -13.54 28.02
C VAL A 271 5.89 -12.17 28.10
N ALA A 272 5.20 -11.91 29.20
CA ALA A 272 4.44 -10.68 29.43
C ALA A 272 4.61 -10.25 30.89
N PRO A 273 5.64 -9.46 31.23
CA PRO A 273 6.14 -9.28 32.59
C PRO A 273 5.09 -8.93 33.64
N ALA A 274 4.05 -8.15 33.29
CA ALA A 274 3.01 -7.77 34.24
C ALA A 274 1.84 -8.76 34.24
N PHE A 275 1.22 -9.00 33.08
CA PHE A 275 -0.08 -9.66 33.03
C PHE A 275 -0.27 -10.49 31.76
N PHE A 276 -0.68 -11.74 31.93
CA PHE A 276 -1.15 -12.59 30.84
C PHE A 276 -2.53 -13.14 31.15
N ARG A 277 -3.47 -12.97 30.22
CA ARG A 277 -4.84 -13.51 30.32
C ARG A 277 -5.18 -14.45 29.19
N ILE A 278 -5.80 -15.55 29.56
CA ILE A 278 -6.63 -16.37 28.68
C ILE A 278 -8.10 -16.12 29.05
N GLU A 279 -8.88 -15.73 28.05
CA GLU A 279 -10.33 -15.47 28.19
C GLU A 279 -11.12 -16.73 28.57
N GLU A 280 -12.35 -16.55 29.05
CA GLU A 280 -13.23 -17.60 29.57
C GLU A 280 -13.46 -18.74 28.55
N GLY A 281 -13.31 -20.00 29.01
CA GLY A 281 -13.38 -21.19 28.16
C GLY A 281 -12.16 -21.42 27.26
N GLY A 282 -11.17 -20.52 27.32
CA GLY A 282 -9.96 -20.57 26.53
C GLY A 282 -8.96 -21.65 26.97
N SER A 283 -7.78 -21.64 26.34
CA SER A 283 -6.70 -22.54 26.75
C SER A 283 -5.28 -22.02 26.54
N LEU A 284 -4.42 -22.35 27.47
CA LEU A 284 -2.97 -22.23 27.35
C LEU A 284 -2.38 -23.63 27.15
N SER A 285 -1.52 -23.81 26.15
CA SER A 285 -0.72 -25.01 25.92
C SER A 285 0.74 -24.63 25.68
N GLY A 286 1.54 -24.54 26.74
CA GLY A 286 2.95 -24.18 26.64
C GLY A 286 3.51 -23.53 27.90
N VAL A 287 4.29 -22.46 27.74
CA VAL A 287 4.95 -21.73 28.83
C VAL A 287 4.43 -20.30 28.88
N SER A 288 4.01 -19.83 30.04
CA SER A 288 3.78 -18.40 30.31
C SER A 288 4.70 -17.89 31.40
N ILE A 289 5.31 -16.72 31.19
CA ILE A 289 6.15 -16.01 32.16
C ILE A 289 5.59 -14.60 32.34
N SER A 290 4.88 -14.38 33.45
CA SER A 290 4.16 -13.14 33.75
C SER A 290 3.97 -12.98 35.25
N ALA A 291 4.01 -11.78 35.84
CA ALA A 291 3.76 -11.60 37.27
C ALA A 291 2.35 -12.06 37.68
N PHE A 292 1.36 -11.81 36.84
CA PHE A 292 0.00 -12.30 37.02
C PHE A 292 -0.43 -13.11 35.79
N ASN A 293 -0.72 -14.40 35.98
CA ASN A 293 -1.30 -15.28 34.98
C ASN A 293 -2.76 -15.58 35.37
N ASP A 294 -3.71 -15.21 34.52
CA ASP A 294 -5.15 -15.47 34.69
C ASP A 294 -5.66 -16.32 33.53
N ILE A 295 -5.77 -17.63 33.78
CA ILE A 295 -6.16 -18.62 32.78
C ILE A 295 -7.59 -19.07 33.06
N GLN A 296 -8.57 -18.37 32.51
CA GLN A 296 -10.01 -18.68 32.66
C GLN A 296 -10.41 -19.85 31.77
N GLY A 297 -9.75 -20.99 31.95
CA GLY A 297 -9.98 -22.20 31.18
C GLY A 297 -8.87 -23.22 31.43
N ARG A 298 -8.48 -23.95 30.38
CA ARG A 298 -7.49 -25.03 30.50
C ARG A 298 -6.07 -24.55 30.42
N GLN A 299 -5.29 -24.76 31.47
CA GLN A 299 -3.84 -24.63 31.44
C GLN A 299 -3.18 -26.00 31.18
N ARG A 300 -2.41 -26.13 30.10
CA ARG A 300 -1.50 -27.25 29.86
C ARG A 300 -0.07 -26.76 29.75
N GLY A 301 0.82 -27.22 30.63
CA GLY A 301 2.24 -26.81 30.63
C GLY A 301 2.64 -26.01 31.86
N LEU A 302 3.50 -25.00 31.68
CA LEU A 302 4.18 -24.29 32.77
C LEU A 302 3.75 -22.82 32.84
N THR A 303 3.28 -22.37 33.99
CA THR A 303 3.10 -20.93 34.27
C THR A 303 4.06 -20.51 35.36
N ILE A 304 4.77 -19.40 35.15
CA ILE A 304 5.67 -18.79 36.11
C ILE A 304 5.19 -17.37 36.38
N GLY A 305 4.99 -17.03 37.65
CA GLY A 305 4.50 -15.72 38.06
C GLY A 305 4.50 -15.49 39.56
N LEU A 306 4.08 -14.32 40.01
CA LEU A 306 3.79 -14.08 41.43
C LEU A 306 2.44 -14.71 41.80
N LEU A 307 1.46 -14.58 40.91
CA LEU A 307 0.13 -15.13 41.05
C LEU A 307 -0.26 -15.87 39.77
N ASN A 308 -0.55 -17.16 39.91
CA ASN A 308 -1.08 -18.00 38.85
C ASN A 308 -2.49 -18.45 39.21
N ILE A 309 -3.46 -18.19 38.35
CA ILE A 309 -4.86 -18.59 38.51
C ILE A 309 -5.24 -19.41 37.29
N THR A 310 -5.83 -20.58 37.51
CA THR A 310 -6.43 -21.37 36.43
C THR A 310 -7.70 -22.08 36.88
N GLU A 311 -8.64 -22.24 35.95
CA GLU A 311 -9.81 -23.09 36.16
C GLU A 311 -9.43 -24.57 36.15
N GLU A 312 -8.77 -25.01 35.08
CA GLU A 312 -8.38 -26.40 34.88
C GLU A 312 -6.86 -26.54 34.67
N LEU A 313 -6.15 -27.00 35.70
CA LEU A 313 -4.70 -27.23 35.62
C LEU A 313 -4.36 -28.62 35.06
N HIS A 314 -3.54 -28.68 34.02
CA HIS A 314 -2.89 -29.87 33.46
C HIS A 314 -1.38 -29.61 33.24
N GLY A 315 -0.66 -29.39 34.33
CA GLY A 315 0.73 -28.97 34.29
C GLY A 315 1.24 -28.45 35.62
N VAL A 316 2.21 -27.54 35.55
CA VAL A 316 2.91 -26.98 36.71
C VAL A 316 2.69 -25.46 36.76
N GLN A 317 2.42 -24.94 37.95
CA GLN A 317 2.46 -23.52 38.25
C GLN A 317 3.59 -23.28 39.23
N VAL A 318 4.40 -22.25 38.99
CA VAL A 318 5.45 -21.79 39.89
C VAL A 318 5.21 -20.33 40.23
N GLY A 319 5.06 -20.04 41.51
CA GLY A 319 4.79 -18.67 41.96
C GLY A 319 4.54 -18.53 43.44
N LEU A 320 4.47 -17.29 43.93
CA LEU A 320 4.18 -17.01 45.34
C LEU A 320 2.82 -17.58 45.74
N LEU A 321 1.83 -17.46 44.85
CA LEU A 321 0.50 -18.01 45.03
C LEU A 321 0.01 -18.67 43.75
N ASN A 322 -0.46 -19.91 43.86
CA ASN A 322 -0.92 -20.72 42.74
C ASN A 322 -2.32 -21.27 43.03
N ILE A 323 -3.30 -20.96 42.18
CA ILE A 323 -4.71 -21.29 42.35
C ILE A 323 -5.17 -22.16 41.17
N ALA A 324 -5.68 -23.35 41.46
CA ALA A 324 -6.27 -24.27 40.49
C ALA A 324 -7.65 -24.76 40.97
N TRP A 325 -8.71 -24.39 40.27
CA TRP A 325 -10.09 -24.60 40.74
C TRP A 325 -10.61 -26.04 40.55
N ASN A 326 -10.08 -26.78 39.57
CA ASN A 326 -10.47 -28.17 39.30
C ASN A 326 -10.03 -29.19 40.37
N LYS A 327 -9.21 -28.79 41.34
CA LYS A 327 -8.71 -29.72 42.38
C LYS A 327 -9.71 -29.87 43.55
N PRO A 328 -9.96 -31.11 44.04
CA PRO A 328 -10.83 -31.33 45.20
C PRO A 328 -10.23 -30.82 46.52
N SER A 329 -8.90 -30.85 46.65
CA SER A 329 -8.14 -30.32 47.79
C SER A 329 -6.83 -29.68 47.30
N TRP A 330 -6.21 -28.82 48.12
CA TRP A 330 -4.97 -28.10 47.76
C TRP A 330 -5.12 -27.22 46.50
N ARG A 331 -6.24 -26.49 46.43
CA ARG A 331 -6.54 -25.53 45.35
C ARG A 331 -5.57 -24.37 45.32
N VAL A 332 -5.21 -23.88 46.50
CA VAL A 332 -4.28 -22.77 46.70
C VAL A 332 -2.99 -23.32 47.32
N LEU A 333 -1.86 -23.17 46.62
CA LEU A 333 -0.56 -23.63 47.09
C LEU A 333 0.51 -22.54 46.92
N PRO A 334 1.38 -22.33 47.91
CA PRO A 334 2.56 -21.49 47.75
C PRO A 334 3.63 -22.21 46.94
N LEU A 335 4.50 -21.44 46.27
CA LEU A 335 5.69 -21.87 45.52
C LEU A 335 5.39 -22.74 44.28
N VAL A 336 4.74 -23.89 44.44
CA VAL A 336 4.48 -24.85 43.36
C VAL A 336 3.07 -25.46 43.47
N ASN A 337 2.35 -25.52 42.35
CA ASN A 337 1.12 -26.29 42.20
C ASN A 337 1.20 -27.19 40.96
N TYR A 338 0.61 -28.38 41.04
CA TYR A 338 0.66 -29.39 39.99
C TYR A 338 -0.65 -30.17 39.90
N HIS A 339 -1.06 -30.50 38.68
CA HIS A 339 -2.15 -31.43 38.38
C HIS A 339 -1.96 -32.08 37.00
N ARG A 340 -2.49 -33.30 36.83
CA ARG A 340 -2.37 -34.10 35.60
C ARG A 340 -3.67 -34.13 34.83
#